data_AF-A0AA38F549-F1
#
_entry.id   AF-A0AA38F549-F1
#
_cell.length_a   1.000
_cell.length_b   1.000
_cell.length_c   1.000
_cell.angle_alpha   90.00
_cell.angle_beta   90.00
_cell.angle_gamma   90.00
#
_symmetry.space_group_name_H-M   'P 1'
#
loop_
_entity.id
_entity.type
_entity.pdbx_description
1 polymer ?
#
loop_
_entity_poly.entity_id
_entity_poly.type
_entity_poly.pdbx_seq_one_letter_code
_entity_poly.pdbx_strand_id
1 'polypeptide(L)'
;MEDESRRLQEELSEGVSQNATQTSGSGVEDPPSGECTELRFCACMTHLDRVYEGGHEATEAADELVPVSLKDLEIGKRNECVVVYGELCVNPLKFGRIYTVLEEAETGKAVALSIVSPDFRSIDQSFARNNYPLGVKIAVKEPMLRPR
;
A
#
# COMPACT_ATOMS: atom_id res chain seq x y z
N MET A 1 7.18 -28.00 0.92
CA MET A 1 6.46 -26.80 1.43
C MET A 1 7.16 -25.49 1.03
N GLU A 2 8.23 -25.54 0.21
CA GLU A 2 8.99 -24.36 -0.24
C GLU A 2 8.58 -23.89 -1.65
N ASP A 3 7.85 -24.71 -2.41
CA ASP A 3 7.46 -24.44 -3.80
C ASP A 3 6.36 -23.38 -3.94
N GLU A 4 5.40 -23.32 -3.02
CA GLU A 4 4.31 -22.34 -3.09
C GLU A 4 4.81 -20.91 -2.83
N SER A 5 5.86 -20.75 -2.01
CA SER A 5 6.43 -19.43 -1.74
C SER A 5 7.16 -18.83 -2.93
N ARG A 6 7.70 -19.66 -3.85
CA ARG A 6 8.33 -19.18 -5.09
C ARG A 6 7.28 -18.79 -6.12
N ARG A 7 6.23 -19.59 -6.29
CA ARG A 7 5.12 -19.28 -7.21
C ARG A 7 4.45 -17.95 -6.89
N LEU A 8 4.20 -17.66 -5.62
CA LEU A 8 3.61 -16.38 -5.20
C LEU A 8 4.54 -15.18 -5.43
N GLN A 9 5.87 -15.38 -5.39
CA GLN A 9 6.82 -14.32 -5.73
C GLN A 9 6.90 -14.05 -7.23
N GLU A 10 6.77 -15.11 -8.05
CA GLU A 10 6.73 -15.00 -9.52
C GLU A 10 5.45 -14.29 -9.99
N GLU A 11 4.27 -14.65 -9.45
CA GLU A 11 2.99 -14.01 -9.79
C GLU A 11 2.97 -12.49 -9.47
N LEU A 12 3.64 -12.08 -8.39
CA LEU A 12 3.77 -10.66 -8.03
C LEU A 12 4.72 -9.89 -8.97
N SER A 13 5.68 -10.59 -9.60
CA SER A 13 6.64 -9.98 -10.53
C SER A 13 6.10 -9.89 -11.96
N GLU A 14 5.26 -10.85 -12.38
CA GLU A 14 4.69 -10.89 -13.73
C GLU A 14 3.58 -9.85 -13.94
N GLY A 15 2.86 -9.48 -12.87
CA GLY A 15 1.82 -8.44 -12.92
C GLY A 15 2.32 -7.02 -13.23
N VAL A 16 3.64 -6.79 -13.20
CA VAL A 16 4.26 -5.46 -13.43
C VAL A 16 4.77 -5.29 -14.87
N SER A 17 4.84 -6.36 -15.67
CA SER A 17 5.60 -6.34 -16.94
C SER A 17 4.78 -6.12 -18.24
N GLN A 18 3.46 -5.92 -18.16
CA GLN A 18 2.63 -5.80 -19.37
C GLN A 18 1.98 -4.43 -19.52
N ASN A 19 2.81 -3.40 -19.76
CA ASN A 19 2.39 -2.18 -20.47
C ASN A 19 3.61 -1.40 -20.98
N ALA A 20 4.30 -1.97 -21.96
CA ALA A 20 5.31 -1.26 -22.74
C ALA A 20 5.14 -1.59 -24.23
N THR A 21 4.04 -1.12 -24.82
CA THR A 21 3.87 -1.13 -26.28
C THR A 21 4.19 0.25 -26.84
N GLN A 22 5.39 0.31 -27.43
CA GLN A 22 5.85 1.12 -28.57
C GLN A 22 5.03 2.35 -28.98
N THR A 23 5.62 3.54 -28.79
CA THR A 23 5.44 4.70 -29.67
C THR A 23 6.81 5.18 -30.14
N SER A 24 7.10 4.96 -31.42
CA SER A 24 8.26 5.48 -32.13
C SER A 24 8.09 6.99 -32.33
N GLY A 25 9.05 7.81 -31.90
CA GLY A 25 9.03 9.24 -32.17
C GLY A 25 10.11 10.04 -31.46
N SER A 26 11.28 10.12 -32.10
CA SER A 26 12.25 11.21 -32.06
C SER A 26 12.48 11.98 -30.73
N GLY A 27 13.57 11.62 -30.05
CA GLY A 27 14.48 12.56 -29.38
C GLY A 27 13.97 13.23 -28.11
N VAL A 28 14.11 12.55 -26.96
CA VAL A 28 14.37 13.19 -25.67
C VAL A 28 15.21 12.20 -24.84
N GLU A 29 16.23 12.76 -24.21
CA GLU A 29 17.20 12.25 -23.24
C GLU A 29 16.87 10.89 -22.58
N ASP A 30 17.88 10.01 -22.49
CA ASP A 30 17.85 8.79 -21.68
C ASP A 30 17.21 9.11 -20.32
N PRO A 31 16.13 8.42 -19.89
CA PRO A 31 15.64 8.59 -18.54
C PRO A 31 16.80 8.23 -17.60
N PRO A 32 17.04 9.00 -16.52
CA PRO A 32 17.99 8.58 -15.52
C PRO A 32 17.61 7.15 -15.14
N SER A 33 18.59 6.26 -15.08
CA SER A 33 18.43 4.89 -14.59
C SER A 33 18.05 4.95 -13.11
N GLY A 34 16.83 5.40 -12.85
CA GLY A 34 16.23 5.46 -11.55
C GLY A 34 16.03 4.02 -11.17
N GLU A 35 16.84 3.56 -10.22
CA GLU A 35 16.52 2.37 -9.46
C GLU A 35 15.05 2.49 -9.09
N CYS A 36 14.23 1.59 -9.65
CA CYS A 36 12.82 1.51 -9.34
C CYS A 36 12.77 1.09 -7.87
N THR A 37 12.84 2.07 -6.99
CA THR A 37 12.84 1.85 -5.56
C THR A 37 11.41 1.46 -5.27
N GLU A 38 11.15 0.15 -5.27
CA GLU A 38 9.86 -0.37 -4.88
C GLU A 38 9.62 0.12 -3.45
N LEU A 39 8.57 0.92 -3.28
CA LEU A 39 8.26 1.54 -2.00
C LEU A 39 7.31 0.65 -1.21
N ARG A 40 7.55 0.53 0.09
CA ARG A 40 6.70 -0.21 1.02
C ARG A 40 6.15 0.73 2.09
N PHE A 41 4.83 0.74 2.22
CA PHE A 41 4.14 1.36 3.34
C PHE A 41 4.11 0.40 4.51
N CYS A 42 4.44 0.88 5.71
CA CYS A 42 4.22 0.16 6.95
C CYS A 42 3.18 0.91 7.78
N ALA A 43 2.09 0.23 8.11
CA ALA A 43 1.06 0.75 9.00
C ALA A 43 0.83 -0.21 10.17
N CYS A 44 0.57 0.32 11.35
CA CYS A 44 0.05 -0.49 12.46
C CYS A 44 -1.45 -0.69 12.24
N MET A 45 -2.01 -1.83 12.66
CA MET A 45 -3.46 -2.05 12.62
C MET A 45 -4.26 -0.93 13.30
N THR A 46 -3.72 -0.32 14.37
CA THR A 46 -4.34 0.80 15.10
C THR A 46 -4.33 2.13 14.34
N HIS A 47 -3.59 2.20 13.23
CA HIS A 47 -3.49 3.37 12.36
C HIS A 47 -4.25 3.16 11.04
N LEU A 48 -5.09 2.13 10.96
CA LEU A 48 -5.90 1.83 9.80
C LEU A 48 -7.37 1.95 10.14
N ASP A 49 -8.03 2.91 9.50
CA ASP A 49 -9.48 3.06 9.59
C ASP A 49 -10.12 2.71 8.25
N ARG A 50 -11.28 2.06 8.30
CA ARG A 50 -12.13 1.87 7.11
C ARG A 50 -12.87 3.16 6.82
N VAL A 51 -12.88 3.56 5.56
CA VAL A 51 -13.66 4.71 5.09
C VAL A 51 -14.99 4.18 4.56
N TYR A 52 -16.09 4.52 5.23
CA TYR A 52 -17.43 4.14 4.77
C TYR A 52 -17.93 5.16 3.73
N GLU A 53 -18.53 4.68 2.63
CA GLU A 53 -19.12 5.55 1.62
C GLU A 53 -20.27 6.35 2.23
N GLY A 54 -20.12 7.67 2.29
CA GLY A 54 -21.14 8.59 2.85
C GLY A 54 -20.67 9.53 3.94
N GLY A 55 -19.38 9.64 4.23
CA GLY A 55 -18.91 10.61 5.21
C GLY A 55 -17.41 10.88 5.10
N HIS A 56 -17.10 12.10 4.64
CA HIS A 56 -15.91 12.83 5.09
C HIS A 56 -16.00 13.21 6.58
N GLU A 57 -17.00 12.68 7.30
CA GLU A 57 -17.36 13.04 8.65
C GLU A 57 -17.31 11.78 9.53
N ALA A 58 -16.63 11.93 10.66
CA ALA A 58 -16.54 11.02 11.80
C ALA A 58 -15.54 9.85 11.70
N THR A 59 -14.26 10.18 11.83
CA THR A 59 -13.54 9.67 13.00
C THR A 59 -13.39 10.81 13.99
N GLU A 60 -14.36 10.94 14.90
CA GLU A 60 -14.24 11.81 16.07
C GLU A 60 -13.00 11.39 16.90
N ALA A 61 -12.22 12.39 17.31
CA ALA A 61 -11.01 12.32 18.13
C ALA A 61 -9.70 11.87 17.45
N ALA A 62 -9.42 12.34 16.24
CA ALA A 62 -8.04 12.39 15.73
C ALA A 62 -7.57 13.86 15.73
N ASP A 63 -6.46 14.12 16.42
CA ASP A 63 -5.62 15.31 16.18
C ASP A 63 -5.54 15.59 14.68
N GLU A 64 -5.64 16.84 14.25
CA GLU A 64 -5.77 17.32 12.86
C GLU A 64 -4.88 16.56 11.85
N LEU A 65 -5.33 15.39 11.37
CA LEU A 65 -4.59 14.62 10.38
C LEU A 65 -4.79 15.27 9.03
N VAL A 66 -3.70 15.74 8.44
CA VAL A 66 -3.73 16.38 7.13
C VAL A 66 -3.71 15.30 6.03
N PRO A 67 -4.69 15.28 5.12
CA PRO A 67 -4.63 14.43 3.94
C PRO A 67 -3.40 14.77 3.09
N VAL A 68 -2.59 13.78 2.76
CA VAL A 68 -1.40 13.94 1.90
C VAL A 68 -1.35 12.84 0.86
N SER A 69 -0.65 13.11 -0.24
CA SER A 69 -0.48 12.12 -1.30
C SER A 69 0.75 11.24 -1.10
N LEU A 70 0.77 10.06 -1.74
CA LEU A 70 1.89 9.11 -1.65
C LEU A 70 3.24 9.74 -2.01
N LYS A 71 3.27 10.68 -2.96
CA LYS A 71 4.49 11.36 -3.43
C LYS A 71 5.04 12.39 -2.42
N ASP A 72 4.21 12.83 -1.47
CA ASP A 72 4.58 13.89 -0.52
C ASP A 72 5.13 13.32 0.79
N LEU A 73 5.17 12.00 0.93
CA LEU A 73 5.72 11.34 2.12
C LEU A 73 7.25 11.29 2.08
N GLU A 74 7.86 11.53 3.24
CA GLU A 74 9.29 11.32 3.41
C GLU A 74 9.63 9.83 3.57
N ILE A 75 10.61 9.37 2.81
CA ILE A 75 11.14 7.99 2.89
C ILE A 75 11.98 7.84 4.16
N GLY A 76 11.82 6.70 4.84
CA GLY A 76 12.62 6.31 5.98
C GLY A 76 12.20 6.93 7.32
N LYS A 77 11.17 7.78 7.33
CA LYS A 77 10.62 8.40 8.54
C LYS A 77 9.14 8.09 8.72
N ARG A 78 8.66 8.25 9.95
CA ARG A 78 7.22 8.31 10.24
C ARG A 78 6.75 9.71 9.88
N ASN A 79 5.73 9.80 9.04
CA ASN A 79 5.10 11.07 8.71
C ASN A 79 4.01 11.31 9.76
N GLU A 80 4.26 12.15 10.75
CA GLU A 80 3.31 12.40 11.86
C GLU A 80 2.21 13.38 11.43
N CYS A 81 1.04 13.30 12.06
CA CYS A 81 -0.10 14.19 11.79
C CYS A 81 -0.60 14.18 10.33
N VAL A 82 -0.34 13.11 9.56
CA VAL A 82 -0.85 12.98 8.18
C VAL A 82 -1.64 11.70 7.98
N VAL A 83 -2.48 11.69 6.94
CA VAL A 83 -3.27 10.54 6.53
C VAL A 83 -3.23 10.36 5.02
N VAL A 84 -3.08 9.12 4.57
CA VAL A 84 -3.20 8.74 3.16
C VAL A 84 -4.47 7.94 2.97
N TYR A 85 -5.26 8.31 1.95
CA TYR A 85 -6.48 7.59 1.58
C TYR A 85 -6.24 6.75 0.33
N GLY A 86 -6.79 5.54 0.31
CA GLY A 86 -6.74 4.71 -0.87
C GLY A 86 -7.64 3.48 -0.77
N GLU A 87 -7.61 2.67 -1.82
CA GLU A 87 -8.37 1.44 -1.94
C GLU A 87 -7.42 0.24 -1.99
N LEU A 88 -7.78 -0.86 -1.32
CA LEU A 88 -7.00 -2.09 -1.40
C LEU A 88 -7.28 -2.80 -2.72
N CYS A 89 -6.30 -2.87 -3.62
CA CYS A 89 -6.47 -3.43 -4.96
C CYS A 89 -5.93 -4.86 -5.14
N VAL A 90 -5.40 -5.47 -4.08
CA VAL A 90 -4.94 -6.87 -4.08
C VAL A 90 -5.43 -7.61 -2.83
N ASN A 91 -5.83 -8.88 -2.99
CA ASN A 91 -6.19 -9.74 -1.88
C ASN A 91 -5.05 -9.82 -0.84
N PRO A 92 -5.34 -9.65 0.45
CA PRO A 92 -4.29 -9.62 1.46
C PRO A 92 -3.66 -11.00 1.63
N LEU A 93 -2.34 -11.03 1.82
CA LEU A 93 -1.54 -12.22 2.09
C LEU A 93 -0.91 -12.14 3.47
N LYS A 94 -1.00 -13.21 4.26
CA LYS A 94 -0.39 -13.27 5.59
C LYS A 94 0.96 -14.00 5.55
N PHE A 95 2.04 -13.28 5.85
CA PHE A 95 3.40 -13.84 5.99
C PHE A 95 4.19 -13.10 7.09
N GLY A 96 3.97 -13.47 8.36
CA GLY A 96 4.48 -12.74 9.54
C GLY A 96 3.85 -11.35 9.77
N ARG A 97 3.32 -10.74 8.70
CA ARG A 97 2.54 -9.50 8.60
C ARG A 97 1.46 -9.68 7.54
N ILE A 98 0.53 -8.75 7.42
CA ILE A 98 -0.42 -8.75 6.30
C ILE A 98 0.15 -7.86 5.19
N TYR A 99 0.21 -8.38 3.97
CA TYR A 99 0.65 -7.67 2.78
C TYR A 99 -0.51 -7.50 1.82
N THR A 100 -0.64 -6.32 1.24
CA THR A 100 -1.61 -5.98 0.20
C THR A 100 -1.04 -4.81 -0.63
N VAL A 101 -1.83 -4.24 -1.52
CA VAL A 101 -1.48 -3.05 -2.30
C VAL A 101 -2.54 -2.00 -2.07
N LEU A 102 -2.10 -0.78 -1.75
CA LEU A 102 -2.93 0.40 -1.62
C LEU A 102 -2.83 1.20 -2.92
N GLU A 103 -3.95 1.43 -3.58
CA GLU A 103 -4.06 2.34 -4.70
C GLU A 103 -4.65 3.68 -4.23
N GLU A 104 -3.91 4.76 -4.44
CA GLU A 104 -4.35 6.11 -4.08
C GLU A 104 -5.47 6.57 -5.01
N ALA A 105 -6.61 6.94 -4.43
CA ALA A 105 -7.82 7.27 -5.20
C ALA A 105 -7.65 8.46 -6.15
N GLU A 106 -6.84 9.45 -5.78
CA GLU A 106 -6.67 10.67 -6.58
C GLU A 106 -5.68 10.50 -7.74
N THR A 107 -4.67 9.66 -7.58
CA THR A 107 -3.54 9.57 -8.53
C THR A 107 -3.48 8.24 -9.27
N GLY A 108 -4.19 7.21 -8.81
CA GLY A 108 -4.07 5.84 -9.30
C GLY A 108 -2.70 5.21 -9.01
N LYS A 109 -1.85 5.85 -8.20
CA LYS A 109 -0.56 5.28 -7.82
C LYS A 109 -0.76 4.17 -6.80
N ALA A 110 -0.13 3.03 -7.07
CA ALA A 110 -0.18 1.87 -6.20
C ALA A 110 1.11 1.74 -5.39
N VAL A 111 0.99 1.27 -4.15
CA VAL A 111 2.13 0.99 -3.27
C VAL A 111 1.90 -0.26 -2.45
N ALA A 112 2.97 -1.04 -2.23
CA ALA A 112 2.90 -2.22 -1.39
C ALA A 112 2.65 -1.81 0.07
N LEU A 113 1.58 -2.32 0.68
CA LEU A 113 1.21 -2.06 2.07
C LEU A 113 1.50 -3.27 2.94
N SER A 114 2.31 -3.05 3.98
CA SER A 114 2.62 -4.00 5.06
C SER A 114 1.93 -3.56 6.34
N ILE A 115 0.92 -4.31 6.76
CA ILE A 115 0.17 -4.06 7.98
C ILE A 115 0.77 -4.91 9.10
N VAL A 116 1.20 -4.23 10.16
CA VAL A 116 1.82 -4.83 11.35
C VAL A 116 0.80 -4.87 12.48
N SER A 117 0.67 -6.05 13.09
CA SER A 117 -0.09 -6.23 14.32
C SER A 117 0.83 -6.56 15.48
N PRO A 118 0.63 -5.98 16.68
CA PRO A 118 1.32 -6.43 17.88
C PRO A 118 1.02 -7.91 18.21
N ASP A 119 -0.14 -8.42 17.80
CA ASP A 119 -0.55 -9.81 17.99
C ASP A 119 -0.52 -10.63 16.69
N PHE A 120 0.52 -10.45 15.87
CA PHE A 120 0.65 -11.14 14.57
C PHE A 120 0.60 -12.69 14.64
N ARG A 121 0.77 -13.28 15.83
CA ARG A 121 0.67 -14.73 16.04
C ARG A 121 -0.77 -15.24 15.98
N SER A 122 -1.75 -14.43 16.38
CA SER A 122 -3.17 -14.78 16.33
C SER A 122 -3.81 -14.51 14.96
N ILE A 123 -3.12 -13.77 14.08
CA ILE A 123 -3.61 -13.46 12.74
C ILE A 123 -3.37 -14.62 11.78
N ASP A 124 -4.45 -15.19 11.26
CA ASP A 124 -4.44 -16.14 10.16
C ASP A 124 -4.83 -15.48 8.82
N GLN A 125 -4.81 -16.27 7.75
CA GLN A 125 -5.15 -15.80 6.41
C GLN A 125 -6.64 -15.39 6.28
N SER A 126 -7.52 -16.03 7.06
CA SER A 126 -8.95 -15.73 7.10
C SER A 126 -9.21 -14.37 7.73
N PHE A 127 -8.54 -14.07 8.84
CA PHE A 127 -8.56 -12.77 9.50
C PHE A 127 -8.14 -11.67 8.52
N ALA A 128 -7.04 -11.88 7.80
CA ALA A 128 -6.55 -10.90 6.84
C ALA A 128 -7.60 -10.58 5.76
N ARG A 129 -8.23 -11.60 5.16
CA ARG A 129 -9.26 -11.41 4.12
C ARG A 129 -10.53 -10.76 4.65
N ASN A 130 -10.95 -11.08 5.87
CA ASN A 130 -12.16 -10.51 6.47
C ASN A 130 -11.98 -9.05 6.88
N ASN A 131 -10.77 -8.68 7.33
CA ASN A 131 -10.47 -7.35 7.84
C ASN A 131 -9.96 -6.39 6.76
N TYR A 132 -9.30 -6.91 5.72
CA TYR A 132 -8.71 -6.13 4.62
C TYR A 132 -9.13 -6.68 3.25
N PRO A 133 -10.44 -6.78 2.96
CA PRO A 133 -10.91 -7.33 1.69
C PRO A 133 -10.51 -6.43 0.51
N LEU A 134 -10.38 -7.04 -0.67
CA LEU A 134 -10.24 -6.32 -1.94
C LEU A 134 -11.36 -5.29 -2.12
N GLY A 135 -11.02 -4.11 -2.64
CA GLY A 135 -11.95 -3.02 -2.94
C GLY A 135 -12.34 -2.16 -1.72
N VAL A 136 -11.78 -2.44 -0.53
CA VAL A 136 -12.09 -1.62 0.65
C VAL A 136 -11.28 -0.33 0.65
N LYS A 137 -11.97 0.78 0.92
CA LYS A 137 -11.36 2.09 1.12
C LYS A 137 -10.82 2.20 2.54
N ILE A 138 -9.56 2.60 2.67
CA ILE A 138 -8.87 2.73 3.96
C ILE A 138 -8.17 4.09 4.08
N ALA A 139 -8.06 4.54 5.33
CA ALA A 139 -7.23 5.65 5.75
C ALA A 139 -6.02 5.12 6.51
N VAL A 140 -4.82 5.44 6.03
CA VAL A 140 -3.56 5.09 6.66
C VAL A 140 -3.04 6.30 7.41
N LYS A 141 -3.16 6.27 8.74
CA LYS A 141 -2.67 7.32 9.62
C LYS A 141 -1.18 7.18 9.85
N GLU A 142 -0.50 8.32 9.86
CA GLU A 142 0.91 8.47 10.14
C GLU A 142 1.82 7.43 9.46
N PRO A 143 1.72 7.29 8.13
CA PRO A 143 2.39 6.23 7.39
C PRO A 143 3.92 6.37 7.47
N MET A 144 4.57 5.22 7.49
CA MET A 144 6.01 5.12 7.30
C MET A 144 6.31 4.51 5.94
N LEU A 145 6.94 5.30 5.08
CA LEU A 145 7.40 4.88 3.77
C LEU A 145 8.81 4.31 3.88
N ARG A 146 9.04 3.09 3.37
CA ARG A 146 10.35 2.43 3.39
C ARG A 146 10.78 2.02 1.99
N PRO A 147 12.08 2.06 1.67
CA PRO A 147 12.61 1.34 0.52
C PRO A 147 12.42 -0.18 0.75
N ARG A 148 12.21 -0.94 -0.32
CA ARG A 148 12.06 -2.40 -0.27
C ARG A 148 13.30 -3.09 0.31
#